data_AF-A0A102NK94-F1
#
_entry.id   AF-A0A102NK94-F1
#
_cell.length_a   1.000
_cell.length_b   1.000
_cell.length_c   1.000
_cell.angle_alpha   90.00
_cell.angle_beta   90.00
_cell.angle_gamma   90.00
#
_symmetry.space_group_name_H-M   'P 1'
#
loop_
_entity.id
_entity.type
_entity.pdbx_description
1 polymer ?
#
loop_
_entity_poly.entity_id
_entity_poly.type
_entity_poly.pdbx_seq_one_letter_code
_entity_poly.pdbx_strand_id
1 'polypeptide(L)'
;MNLFSCLTNADLTVETLADACLRFDAADRDQRLVVQALAMPMLARRLTWLRLVLRASPDSAATRSTIERIERALASARARLGLDGESGAATA
;
A
#
# COMPACT_ATOMS: atom_id res chain seq x y z
N MET A 1 7.86 -22.57 -15.56
CA MET A 1 8.10 -21.37 -14.74
C MET A 1 7.16 -21.44 -13.55
N ASN A 2 7.68 -21.53 -12.33
CA ASN A 2 6.88 -21.89 -11.15
C ASN A 2 6.17 -20.63 -10.60
N LEU A 3 4.83 -20.57 -10.69
CA LEU A 3 4.01 -19.43 -10.25
C LEU A 3 4.29 -19.03 -8.78
N PHE A 4 4.68 -19.98 -7.95
CA PHE A 4 5.03 -19.77 -6.55
C PHE A 4 6.30 -18.93 -6.34
N SER A 5 7.28 -18.99 -7.26
CA SER A 5 8.51 -18.19 -7.16
C SER A 5 8.28 -16.73 -7.55
N CYS A 6 7.26 -16.44 -8.36
CA CYS A 6 6.84 -15.05 -8.64
C CYS A 6 6.08 -14.45 -7.45
N LEU A 7 5.32 -15.27 -6.72
CA LEU A 7 4.56 -14.84 -5.55
C LEU A 7 5.47 -14.44 -4.38
N THR A 8 6.55 -15.17 -4.12
CA THR A 8 7.48 -14.87 -3.01
C THR A 8 8.26 -13.58 -3.22
N ASN A 9 8.74 -13.32 -4.44
CA ASN A 9 9.40 -12.05 -4.77
C ASN A 9 8.42 -10.85 -4.75
N ALA A 10 7.17 -11.07 -5.19
CA ALA A 10 6.14 -10.05 -5.11
C ALA A 10 5.75 -9.72 -3.66
N ASP A 11 5.69 -10.71 -2.77
CA ASP A 11 5.40 -10.48 -1.34
C ASP A 11 6.53 -9.77 -0.61
N LEU A 12 7.80 -10.11 -0.90
CA LEU A 12 8.95 -9.37 -0.35
C LEU A 12 8.89 -7.89 -0.77
N THR A 13 8.48 -7.63 -2.01
CA THR A 13 8.31 -6.26 -2.53
C THR A 13 7.18 -5.51 -1.81
N VAL A 14 6.08 -6.18 -1.46
CA VAL A 14 4.94 -5.56 -0.77
C VAL A 14 5.30 -5.12 0.64
N GLU A 15 6.03 -5.95 1.39
CA GLU A 15 6.48 -5.58 2.74
C GLU A 15 7.44 -4.39 2.71
N THR A 16 8.38 -4.35 1.75
CA THR A 16 9.28 -3.20 1.59
C THR A 16 8.51 -1.92 1.23
N LEU A 17 7.51 -1.99 0.35
CA LEU A 17 6.70 -0.83 -0.02
C LEU A 17 5.80 -0.37 1.14
N ALA A 18 5.22 -1.31 1.90
CA ALA A 18 4.43 -1.00 3.08
C ALA A 18 5.31 -0.33 4.15
N ASP A 19 6.53 -0.82 4.34
CA ASP A 19 7.49 -0.22 5.27
C ASP A 19 7.92 1.19 4.84
N ALA A 20 8.19 1.39 3.55
CA ALA A 20 8.49 2.71 3.00
C ALA A 20 7.35 3.70 3.27
N CYS A 21 6.10 3.30 3.04
CA CYS A 21 4.92 4.10 3.37
C CYS A 21 4.80 4.44 4.87
N LEU A 22 5.26 3.54 5.76
CA LEU A 22 5.21 3.75 7.20
C LEU A 22 6.36 4.62 7.72
N ARG A 23 7.54 4.55 7.11
CA ARG A 23 8.80 5.08 7.69
C ARG A 23 9.44 6.24 6.93
N PHE A 24 8.98 6.57 5.71
CA PHE A 24 9.55 7.69 4.96
C PHE A 24 9.59 8.99 5.77
N ASP A 25 10.55 9.86 5.53
CA ASP A 25 10.59 11.21 6.09
C ASP A 25 9.67 12.13 5.27
N ALA A 26 8.70 12.74 5.93
CA ALA A 26 7.77 13.67 5.30
C ALA A 26 8.38 15.05 5.04
N ALA A 27 9.52 15.38 5.65
CA ALA A 27 10.27 16.59 5.31
C ALA A 27 11.14 16.40 4.05
N ASP A 28 11.51 15.16 3.73
CA ASP A 28 12.30 14.80 2.56
C ASP A 28 11.44 14.73 1.29
N ARG A 29 11.74 15.62 0.33
CA ARG A 29 11.02 15.73 -0.93
C ARG A 29 11.12 14.47 -1.78
N ASP A 30 12.28 13.84 -1.84
CA ASP A 30 12.51 12.70 -2.71
C ASP A 30 11.80 11.47 -2.15
N GLN A 31 11.85 11.29 -0.83
CA GLN A 31 11.10 10.23 -0.17
C GLN A 31 9.59 10.40 -0.32
N ARG A 32 9.07 11.62 -0.19
CA ARG A 32 7.66 11.93 -0.50
C ARG A 32 7.28 11.55 -1.93
N LEU A 33 8.10 11.95 -2.91
CA LEU A 33 7.85 11.65 -4.32
C LEU A 33 7.84 10.13 -4.57
N VAL A 34 8.80 9.39 -4.00
CA VAL A 34 8.85 7.93 -4.11
C VAL A 34 7.60 7.30 -3.50
N VAL A 35 7.20 7.71 -2.29
CA VAL A 35 6.00 7.15 -1.65
C VAL A 35 4.74 7.47 -2.44
N GLN A 36 4.56 8.72 -2.85
CA GLN A 36 3.36 9.19 -3.54
C GLN A 36 3.23 8.62 -4.96
N ALA A 37 4.33 8.60 -5.72
CA ALA A 37 4.31 8.22 -7.14
C ALA A 37 4.56 6.73 -7.39
N LEU A 38 5.20 6.02 -6.45
CA LEU A 38 5.57 4.61 -6.60
C LEU A 38 4.93 3.71 -5.55
N ALA A 39 5.24 3.92 -4.27
CA ALA A 39 4.87 2.96 -3.23
C ALA A 39 3.34 2.85 -3.03
N MET A 40 2.66 3.99 -2.88
CA MET A 40 1.22 4.01 -2.68
C MET A 40 0.45 3.41 -3.87
N PRO A 41 0.71 3.78 -5.14
CA PRO A 41 0.05 3.17 -6.30
C PRO A 41 0.28 1.66 -6.41
N MET A 42 1.51 1.18 -6.16
CA MET A 42 1.82 -0.25 -6.23
C MET A 42 1.09 -1.04 -5.14
N LEU A 43 1.05 -0.53 -3.91
CA LEU A 43 0.29 -1.11 -2.82
C LEU A 43 -1.22 -1.11 -3.09
N ALA A 44 -1.77 -0.02 -3.61
CA ALA A 44 -3.19 0.06 -3.98
C ALA A 44 -3.57 -0.96 -5.06
N ARG A 45 -2.70 -1.15 -6.06
CA ARG A 45 -2.88 -2.19 -7.09
C ARG A 45 -2.83 -3.58 -6.47
N ARG A 46 -1.88 -3.86 -5.58
CA ARG A 46 -1.78 -5.15 -4.88
C ARG A 46 -3.02 -5.42 -4.03
N LEU A 47 -3.49 -4.42 -3.30
CA LEU A 47 -4.68 -4.49 -2.46
C LEU A 47 -5.91 -4.89 -3.27
N THR A 48 -6.07 -4.35 -4.47
CA THR A 48 -7.16 -4.72 -5.39
C THR A 48 -7.12 -6.22 -5.72
N TRP A 49 -5.94 -6.75 -6.07
CA TRP A 49 -5.77 -8.19 -6.34
C TRP A 49 -6.01 -9.06 -5.11
N LEU A 50 -5.49 -8.68 -3.94
CA LEU A 50 -5.69 -9.45 -2.71
C LEU A 50 -7.16 -9.53 -2.32
N ARG A 51 -7.93 -8.45 -2.51
CA ARG A 51 -9.38 -8.46 -2.29
C ARG A 51 -10.11 -9.43 -3.23
N LEU A 52 -9.67 -9.54 -4.49
CA LEU A 52 -10.21 -10.54 -5.42
C LEU A 52 -9.86 -11.97 -4.99
N VAL A 53 -8.61 -12.20 -4.56
CA VAL A 53 -8.17 -13.50 -4.02
C VAL A 53 -8.98 -13.88 -2.78
N LEU A 54 -9.20 -12.93 -1.86
CA LEU A 54 -9.99 -13.17 -0.65
C LEU A 54 -11.46 -13.51 -0.99
N ARG A 55 -12.04 -12.93 -2.04
CA ARG A 55 -13.38 -13.34 -2.50
C ARG A 55 -13.42 -14.78 -3.00
N ALA A 56 -12.34 -15.26 -3.63
CA ALA A 56 -12.23 -16.64 -4.08
C ALA A 56 -11.86 -17.62 -2.94
N SER A 57 -11.24 -17.13 -1.86
CA SER A 57 -10.85 -17.91 -0.68
C SER A 57 -11.08 -17.09 0.60
N PRO A 58 -12.33 -17.06 1.10
CA PRO A 58 -12.74 -16.14 2.18
C PRO A 58 -12.11 -16.43 3.54
N ASP A 59 -11.70 -17.67 3.77
CA ASP A 59 -11.14 -18.14 5.03
C ASP A 59 -9.61 -17.96 5.13
N SER A 60 -8.98 -17.35 4.10
CA SER A 60 -7.55 -17.09 4.11
C SER A 60 -7.17 -15.99 5.11
N ALA A 61 -6.82 -16.40 6.33
CA ALA A 61 -6.32 -15.51 7.38
C ALA A 61 -5.05 -14.75 6.96
N ALA A 62 -4.17 -15.40 6.18
CA ALA A 62 -2.96 -14.78 5.65
C ALA A 62 -3.29 -13.62 4.70
N THR A 63 -4.21 -13.84 3.74
CA THR A 63 -4.63 -12.78 2.80
C THR A 63 -5.28 -11.61 3.53
N ARG A 64 -6.11 -11.89 4.55
CA ARG A 64 -6.73 -10.85 5.39
C ARG A 64 -5.70 -10.03 6.15
N SER A 65 -4.72 -10.69 6.78
CA SER A 65 -3.63 -10.02 7.50
C SER A 65 -2.79 -9.12 6.57
N THR A 66 -2.47 -9.59 5.36
CA THR A 66 -1.73 -8.77 4.38
C THR A 66 -2.56 -7.58 3.91
N ILE A 67 -3.87 -7.74 3.69
CA ILE A 67 -4.78 -6.63 3.35
C ILE A 67 -4.75 -5.55 4.44
N GLU A 68 -4.95 -5.93 5.70
CA GLU A 68 -4.97 -5.00 6.83
C GLU A 68 -3.64 -4.24 6.97
N ARG A 69 -2.51 -4.93 6.75
CA ARG A 69 -1.18 -4.31 6.79
C ARG A 69 -1.03 -3.24 5.71
N ILE A 70 -1.41 -3.56 4.47
CA ILE A 70 -1.34 -2.62 3.34
C ILE A 70 -2.27 -1.42 3.57
N GLU A 71 -3.50 -1.66 4.03
CA GLU A 71 -4.46 -0.59 4.33
C GLU A 71 -3.92 0.38 5.39
N ARG A 72 -3.29 -0.16 6.45
CA ARG A 72 -2.68 0.64 7.51
C ARG A 72 -1.49 1.46 7.00
N ALA A 73 -0.64 0.86 6.16
CA ALA A 73 0.49 1.57 5.55
C ALA A 73 0.02 2.71 4.63
N LEU A 74 -1.00 2.46 3.80
CA LEU A 74 -1.58 3.48 2.93
C LEU A 74 -2.24 4.61 3.72
N ALA A 75 -3.02 4.30 4.75
CA ALA A 75 -3.64 5.30 5.61
C ALA A 75 -2.59 6.17 6.32
N SER A 76 -1.54 5.55 6.84
CA SER A 76 -0.42 6.28 7.45
C SER A 76 0.28 7.20 6.44
N ALA A 77 0.60 6.71 5.24
CA ALA A 77 1.23 7.53 4.20
C ALA A 77 0.35 8.72 3.79
N ARG A 78 -0.96 8.51 3.60
CA ARG A 78 -1.90 9.58 3.25
C ARG A 78 -1.96 10.67 4.32
N ALA A 79 -2.07 10.28 5.59
CA ALA A 79 -2.11 11.22 6.70
C ALA A 79 -0.81 12.04 6.77
N ARG A 80 0.34 11.39 6.62
CA ARG A 80 1.66 12.03 6.66
C ARG A 80 1.93 12.93 5.44
N LEU A 81 1.33 12.62 4.30
CA LEU A 81 1.39 13.45 3.08
C LEU A 81 0.33 14.58 3.06
N GLY A 82 -0.59 14.62 4.04
CA GLY A 82 -1.66 15.62 4.08
C GLY A 82 -2.79 15.37 3.06
N LEU A 83 -2.87 14.17 2.49
CA LEU A 83 -3.82 13.83 1.41
C LEU A 83 -5.24 13.53 1.90
N ASP A 84 -5.45 13.52 3.22
CA ASP A 84 -6.76 13.31 3.83
C ASP A 84 -7.56 14.63 4.00
N GLY A 85 -6.94 15.77 3.69
CA GLY A 85 -7.51 17.12 3.85
C GLY A 85 -8.15 17.75 2.60
N GLU A 86 -7.97 17.17 1.40
CA GLU A 86 -8.54 17.71 0.15
C GLU A 86 -9.98 17.22 -0.12
N SER A 87 -10.84 17.31 0.90
CA SER A 87 -12.30 17.14 0.74
C SER A 87 -13.11 18.36 1.22
N GLY A 88 -12.48 19.52 1.42
CA GLY A 88 -13.18 20.69 1.96
C GLY A 88 -12.51 22.06 1.72
N ALA A 89 -11.75 22.24 0.63
CA ALA A 89 -11.19 23.55 0.28
C ALA A 89 -11.17 23.79 -1.24
N ALA A 90 -12.33 23.63 -1.87
CA ALA A 90 -12.69 24.34 -3.11
C ALA A 90 -13.74 25.38 -2.72
N THR A 91 -13.32 26.55 -2.27
CA THR A 91 -13.23 27.82 -3.02
C THR A 91 -14.57 28.56 -3.20
N ALA A 92 -14.53 29.81 -2.68
CA ALA A 92 -15.33 31.00 -2.97
C ALA A 92 -16.74 31.10 -2.35
#